data_AF-A0A3S2V0G2-F1
#
_entry.id   AF-A0A3S2V0G2-F1
#
_cell.length_a   1.000
_cell.length_b   1.000
_cell.length_c   1.000
_cell.angle_alpha   90.00
_cell.angle_beta   90.00
_cell.angle_gamma   90.00
#
_symmetry.space_group_name_H-M   'P 1'
#
loop_
_entity.id
_entity.type
_entity.pdbx_description
1 polymer ?
#
loop_
_entity_poly.entity_id
_entity_poly.type
_entity_poly.pdbx_seq_one_letter_code
_entity_poly.pdbx_strand_id
1 'polypeptide(L)'
;MPKSLAIIRIFVFLVVQPIILYLMNSCFTSAGKLRTKICAYFKNLKKASPEINDTSTKTNASVKADSPATISGLMLHLGFNSRKEYDEYEKNGEFRDILKRARLRIEAEYEKKLHYQSSTGAIFALKNLGWNDREENESFNGAVTLSIEIVNSPHNPASAENEVAL
;
A
#
# COMPACT_ATOMS: atom_id res chain seq x y z
N MET A 1 17.79 -32.58 21.59
CA MET A 1 18.08 -31.54 20.58
C MET A 1 19.32 -30.75 21.00
N PRO A 2 20.35 -30.61 20.16
CA PRO A 2 21.64 -30.09 20.60
C PRO A 2 21.60 -28.57 20.78
N LYS A 3 21.78 -28.12 22.04
CA LYS A 3 21.76 -26.71 22.49
C LYS A 3 22.80 -25.81 21.78
N SER A 4 23.81 -26.42 21.16
CA SER A 4 24.86 -25.73 20.38
C SER A 4 24.33 -25.05 19.10
N LEU A 5 23.36 -25.67 18.41
CA LEU A 5 22.85 -25.14 17.14
C LEU A 5 21.94 -23.90 17.31
N ALA A 6 21.31 -23.76 18.49
CA ALA A 6 20.48 -22.62 18.84
C ALA A 6 21.34 -21.35 19.07
N ILE A 7 22.50 -21.50 19.72
CA ILE A 7 23.40 -20.39 20.05
C ILE A 7 24.02 -19.81 18.77
N ILE A 8 24.43 -20.66 17.82
CA ILE A 8 24.99 -20.22 16.54
C ILE A 8 23.94 -19.46 15.71
N ARG A 9 22.68 -19.93 15.67
CA ARG A 9 21.59 -19.21 14.98
C ARG A 9 21.29 -17.85 15.61
N ILE A 10 21.30 -17.75 16.93
CA ILE A 10 21.07 -16.48 17.66
C ILE A 10 22.22 -15.50 17.41
N PHE A 11 23.47 -15.96 17.39
CA PHE A 11 24.63 -15.11 17.16
C PHE A 11 24.69 -14.56 15.73
N VAL A 12 24.35 -15.39 14.73
CA VAL A 12 24.22 -14.92 13.33
C VAL A 12 23.09 -13.89 13.21
N PHE A 13 21.96 -14.08 13.88
CA PHE A 13 20.84 -13.12 13.83
C PHE A 13 21.15 -11.79 14.53
N LEU A 14 21.84 -11.83 15.69
CA LEU A 14 22.16 -10.64 16.48
C LEU A 14 23.31 -9.80 15.89
N VAL A 15 24.24 -10.41 15.16
CA VAL A 15 25.42 -9.70 14.65
C VAL A 15 25.28 -9.37 13.16
N VAL A 16 24.68 -10.25 12.35
CA VAL A 16 24.61 -10.07 10.89
C VAL A 16 23.42 -9.22 10.44
N GLN A 17 22.26 -9.29 11.11
CA GLN A 17 21.12 -8.42 10.78
C GLN A 17 21.39 -6.91 10.96
N PRO A 18 22.01 -6.43 12.06
CA PRO A 18 22.27 -5.00 12.20
C PRO A 18 23.34 -4.47 11.23
N ILE A 19 24.27 -5.32 10.77
CA ILE A 19 25.31 -4.91 9.80
C ILE A 19 24.72 -4.74 8.39
N ILE A 20 23.76 -5.57 7.98
CA ILE A 20 23.06 -5.43 6.70
C ILE A 20 22.18 -4.17 6.69
N LEU A 21 21.54 -3.85 7.82
CA LEU A 21 20.80 -2.59 8.00
C LEU A 21 21.71 -1.35 7.97
N TYR A 22 22.97 -1.46 8.40
CA TYR A 22 23.91 -0.33 8.45
C TYR A 22 24.45 0.06 7.06
N LEU A 23 24.58 -0.89 6.13
CA LEU A 23 25.13 -0.63 4.79
C LEU A 23 24.12 -0.01 3.79
N MET A 24 22.82 0.00 4.10
CA MET A 24 21.79 0.70 3.31
C MET A 24 21.54 2.15 3.78
N ASN A 25 22.24 2.60 4.82
CA ASN A 25 21.84 3.78 5.60
C ASN A 25 22.44 5.13 5.11
N SER A 26 22.70 5.31 3.82
CA SER A 26 23.29 6.59 3.35
C SER A 26 22.81 7.09 1.98
N CYS A 27 21.60 6.72 1.52
CA CYS A 27 21.09 7.28 0.25
C CYS A 27 20.81 8.80 0.35
N PHE A 28 20.60 9.33 1.56
CA PHE A 28 20.34 10.75 1.78
C PHE A 28 21.21 11.31 2.91
N THR A 29 22.11 12.23 2.57
CA THR A 29 22.97 12.94 3.54
C THR A 29 22.23 14.07 4.26
N SER A 30 21.09 14.54 3.72
CA SER A 30 20.34 15.66 4.28
C SER A 30 18.86 15.64 3.90
N ALA A 31 18.00 15.92 4.88
CA ALA A 31 16.56 16.14 4.70
C ALA A 31 16.27 17.20 3.60
N GLY A 32 17.08 18.25 3.53
CA GLY A 32 16.92 19.31 2.53
C GLY A 32 17.10 18.78 1.11
N LYS A 33 18.14 17.97 0.88
CA LYS A 33 18.43 17.37 -0.43
C LYS A 33 17.31 16.43 -0.88
N LEU A 34 16.76 15.63 0.04
CA LEU A 34 15.62 14.76 -0.24
C LEU A 34 14.36 15.56 -0.62
N ARG A 35 14.02 16.59 0.16
CA ARG A 35 12.88 17.48 -0.14
C ARG A 35 13.02 18.13 -1.51
N THR A 36 14.21 18.63 -1.84
CA THR A 36 14.48 19.25 -3.14
C THR A 36 14.27 18.28 -4.29
N LYS A 37 14.77 17.03 -4.20
CA LYS A 37 14.51 16.00 -5.21
C LYS A 37 13.01 15.70 -5.37
N ILE A 38 12.30 15.54 -4.26
CA ILE A 38 10.84 15.29 -4.28
C ILE A 38 10.11 16.47 -4.92
N CYS A 39 10.44 17.71 -4.55
CA CYS A 39 9.84 18.90 -5.16
C CYS A 39 10.15 18.99 -6.66
N ALA A 40 11.38 18.65 -7.07
CA ALA A 40 11.78 18.61 -8.48
C ALA A 40 10.95 17.58 -9.25
N TYR A 41 10.73 16.38 -8.71
CA TYR A 41 9.85 15.38 -9.30
C TYR A 41 8.45 15.95 -9.63
N PHE A 42 7.77 16.50 -8.63
CA PHE A 42 6.42 17.06 -8.83
C PHE A 42 6.41 18.28 -9.76
N LYS A 43 7.45 19.12 -9.72
CA LYS A 43 7.58 20.27 -10.63
C LYS A 43 7.76 19.82 -12.08
N ASN A 44 8.53 18.75 -12.31
CA ASN A 44 8.75 18.20 -13.64
C ASN A 44 7.45 17.61 -14.24
N LEU A 45 6.61 16.99 -13.41
CA LEU A 45 5.28 16.52 -13.83
C LEU A 45 4.39 17.69 -14.25
N LYS A 46 4.39 18.79 -13.48
CA LYS A 46 3.61 19.98 -13.82
C LYS A 46 4.09 20.67 -15.09
N LYS A 47 5.41 20.78 -15.30
CA LYS A 47 5.98 21.42 -16.50
C LYS A 47 5.69 20.64 -17.79
N ALA A 48 5.44 19.33 -17.70
CA ALA A 48 4.98 18.54 -18.84
C ALA A 48 3.54 18.90 -19.26
N SER A 49 2.75 19.49 -18.36
CA SER A 49 1.54 20.21 -18.69
C SER A 49 1.92 21.63 -19.11
N PRO A 50 1.56 22.12 -20.30
CA PRO A 50 1.75 23.52 -20.61
C PRO A 50 0.90 24.32 -19.62
N GLU A 51 1.53 25.17 -18.81
CA GLU A 51 0.83 26.24 -18.14
C GLU A 51 0.07 27.01 -19.24
N ILE A 52 -1.26 26.96 -19.17
CA ILE A 52 -2.12 27.80 -20.01
C ILE A 52 -1.88 29.21 -19.48
N ASN A 53 -0.90 29.90 -20.06
CA ASN A 53 -0.82 31.34 -19.97
C ASN A 53 -2.04 31.85 -20.73
N ASP A 54 -2.98 32.47 -20.03
CA ASP A 54 -4.17 33.08 -20.62
C ASP A 54 -3.77 34.06 -21.74
N THR A 55 -3.75 33.58 -22.98
CA THR A 55 -4.02 34.41 -24.15
C THR A 55 -4.61 33.51 -25.22
N SER A 56 -5.93 33.57 -25.32
CA SER A 56 -6.80 33.12 -26.40
C SER A 56 -6.08 32.74 -27.70
N THR A 57 -6.09 31.45 -28.03
CA THR A 57 -6.15 31.01 -29.44
C THR A 57 -6.71 29.59 -29.50
N LYS A 58 -7.95 29.51 -29.99
CA LYS A 58 -8.61 28.27 -30.38
C LYS A 58 -7.83 27.64 -31.55
N THR A 59 -7.11 26.55 -31.32
CA THR A 59 -6.73 25.60 -32.37
C THR A 59 -6.59 24.17 -31.79
N ASN A 60 -7.43 23.28 -32.31
CA ASN A 60 -7.34 21.81 -32.37
C ASN A 60 -6.88 21.06 -31.10
N ALA A 61 -7.88 20.49 -30.42
CA ALA A 61 -7.79 19.66 -29.23
C ALA A 61 -6.84 18.45 -29.40
N SER A 62 -5.56 18.65 -29.08
CA SER A 62 -4.71 17.58 -28.56
C SER A 62 -4.84 17.63 -27.04
N VAL A 63 -5.65 16.73 -26.49
CA VAL A 63 -5.83 16.54 -25.04
C VAL A 63 -4.48 16.13 -24.47
N LYS A 64 -3.67 17.09 -24.03
CA LYS A 64 -2.44 16.80 -23.30
C LYS A 64 -2.83 16.18 -21.98
N ALA A 65 -2.70 14.87 -21.89
CA ALA A 65 -2.91 14.11 -20.68
C ALA A 65 -1.81 14.50 -19.69
N ASP A 66 -2.16 15.23 -18.64
CA ASP A 66 -1.29 15.43 -17.50
C ASP A 66 -0.79 14.06 -17.03
N SER A 67 0.53 13.87 -17.05
CA SER A 67 1.12 12.61 -16.60
C SER A 67 0.89 12.47 -15.10
N PRO A 68 0.12 11.46 -14.64
CA PRO A 68 -0.22 11.33 -13.24
C PRO A 68 1.04 11.06 -12.41
N ALA A 69 1.10 11.62 -11.20
CA ALA A 69 2.14 11.27 -10.25
C ALA A 69 1.98 9.81 -9.82
N THR A 70 3.06 9.04 -9.88
CA THR A 70 3.06 7.62 -9.51
C THR A 70 4.10 7.34 -8.45
N ILE A 71 3.82 6.40 -7.55
CA ILE A 71 4.78 6.02 -6.51
C ILE A 71 6.06 5.41 -7.10
N SER A 72 5.93 4.61 -8.15
CA SER A 72 7.06 4.04 -8.88
C SER A 72 7.90 5.11 -9.58
N GLY A 73 7.25 6.12 -10.18
CA GLY A 73 7.96 7.26 -10.78
C GLY A 73 8.76 8.06 -9.74
N LEU A 74 8.18 8.27 -8.56
CA LEU A 74 8.89 8.91 -7.44
C LEU A 74 10.09 8.07 -6.99
N MET A 75 9.91 6.76 -6.80
CA MET A 75 10.98 5.83 -6.40
C MET A 75 12.16 5.87 -7.38
N LEU A 76 11.87 5.77 -8.67
CA LEU A 76 12.87 5.84 -9.73
C LEU A 76 13.59 7.19 -9.75
N HIS A 77 12.87 8.30 -9.56
CA HIS A 77 13.47 9.63 -9.51
C HIS A 77 14.39 9.81 -8.29
N LEU A 78 14.05 9.20 -7.16
CA LEU A 78 14.86 9.23 -5.96
C LEU A 78 16.10 8.33 -6.04
N GLY A 79 16.07 7.32 -6.92
CA GLY A 79 17.17 6.38 -7.17
C GLY A 79 17.04 5.05 -6.42
N PHE A 80 15.82 4.67 -6.01
CA PHE A 80 15.57 3.36 -5.41
C PHE A 80 15.60 2.26 -6.49
N ASN A 81 16.18 1.10 -6.16
CA ASN A 81 16.27 -0.02 -7.08
C ASN A 81 15.04 -0.93 -7.01
N SER A 82 14.35 -0.94 -5.87
CA SER A 82 13.16 -1.76 -5.68
C SER A 82 12.12 -1.09 -4.78
N ARG A 83 10.87 -1.54 -4.92
CA ARG A 83 9.79 -1.11 -4.03
C ARG A 83 10.03 -1.53 -2.58
N LYS A 84 10.64 -2.70 -2.35
CA LYS A 84 10.98 -3.20 -1.02
C LYS A 84 11.95 -2.27 -0.30
N GLU A 85 12.97 -1.81 -1.01
CA GLU A 85 13.97 -0.85 -0.49
C GLU A 85 13.32 0.46 -0.05
N TYR A 86 12.39 0.98 -0.86
CA TYR A 86 11.61 2.16 -0.50
C TYR A 86 10.76 1.92 0.75
N ASP A 87 10.01 0.81 0.80
CA ASP A 87 9.10 0.51 1.92
C ASP A 87 9.87 0.27 3.23
N GLU A 88 11.07 -0.33 3.16
CA GLU A 88 11.95 -0.51 4.32
C GLU A 88 12.49 0.84 4.83
N TYR A 89 12.95 1.71 3.93
CA TYR A 89 13.42 3.04 4.29
C TYR A 89 12.28 3.95 4.78
N GLU A 90 11.06 3.82 4.26
CA GLU A 90 9.90 4.55 4.77
C GLU A 90 9.46 4.09 6.17
N LYS A 91 9.78 2.85 6.57
CA LYS A 91 9.52 2.35 7.92
C LYS A 91 10.60 2.79 8.91
N ASN A 92 11.86 2.58 8.54
CA ASN A 92 13.00 2.63 9.46
C ASN A 92 13.98 3.78 9.20
N GLY A 93 13.88 4.46 8.07
CA GLY A 93 14.83 5.49 7.65
C GLY A 93 14.72 6.80 8.43
N GLU A 94 15.85 7.51 8.52
CA GLU A 94 15.97 8.79 9.25
C GLU A 94 15.00 9.86 8.71
N PHE A 95 14.81 9.90 7.39
CA PHE A 95 13.95 10.88 6.73
C PHE A 95 12.59 10.32 6.30
N ARG A 96 12.12 9.26 6.96
CA ARG A 96 10.87 8.57 6.62
C ARG A 96 9.65 9.49 6.50
N ASP A 97 9.53 10.49 7.36
CA ASP A 97 8.35 11.38 7.39
C ASP A 97 8.24 12.23 6.11
N ILE A 98 9.39 12.53 5.49
CA ILE A 98 9.44 13.24 4.21
C ILE A 98 8.91 12.34 3.09
N LEU A 99 9.23 11.04 3.10
CA LEU A 99 8.70 10.08 2.14
C LEU A 99 7.21 9.82 2.36
N LYS A 100 6.76 9.64 3.61
CA LYS A 100 5.34 9.52 3.94
C LYS A 100 4.54 10.72 3.44
N ARG A 101 5.07 11.93 3.61
CA ARG A 101 4.45 13.15 3.07
C ARG A 101 4.42 13.17 1.54
N ALA A 102 5.44 12.64 0.88
CA ALA A 102 5.46 12.54 -0.58
C ALA A 102 4.46 11.50 -1.10
N ARG A 103 4.34 10.36 -0.41
CA ARG A 103 3.32 9.33 -0.67
C ARG A 103 1.92 9.91 -0.51
N LEU A 104 1.64 10.60 0.59
CA LEU A 104 0.34 11.26 0.84
C LEU A 104 -0.03 12.25 -0.28
N ARG A 105 0.94 12.97 -0.85
CA ARG A 105 0.68 13.83 -2.02
C ARG A 105 0.23 13.06 -3.24
N ILE A 106 0.80 11.87 -3.48
CA ILE A 106 0.40 11.00 -4.59
C ILE A 106 -0.99 10.44 -4.34
N GLU A 107 -1.27 9.99 -3.12
CA GLU A 107 -2.60 9.51 -2.70
C GLU A 107 -3.66 10.58 -2.93
N ALA A 108 -3.41 11.84 -2.53
CA ALA A 108 -4.32 12.96 -2.74
C ALA A 108 -4.61 13.22 -4.24
N GLU A 109 -3.66 12.98 -5.14
CA GLU A 109 -3.90 13.11 -6.59
C GLU A 109 -4.82 11.98 -7.12
N TYR A 110 -4.63 10.75 -6.63
CA TYR A 110 -5.52 9.65 -6.97
C TYR A 110 -6.91 9.82 -6.35
N GLU A 111 -6.99 10.36 -5.15
CA GLU A 111 -8.24 10.67 -4.46
C GLU A 111 -9.06 11.70 -5.26
N LYS A 112 -8.43 12.78 -5.74
CA LYS A 112 -9.11 13.74 -6.63
C LYS A 112 -9.73 13.04 -7.85
N LYS A 113 -9.03 12.05 -8.42
CA LYS A 113 -9.50 11.30 -9.59
C LYS A 113 -10.75 10.47 -9.31
N LEU A 114 -11.07 10.18 -8.05
CA LEU A 114 -12.31 9.50 -7.67
C LEU A 114 -13.57 10.31 -8.00
N HIS A 115 -13.47 11.65 -8.03
CA HIS A 115 -14.60 12.52 -8.35
C HIS A 115 -14.91 12.61 -9.86
N TYR A 116 -14.06 12.05 -10.71
CA TYR A 116 -14.21 12.10 -12.17
C TYR A 116 -14.69 10.76 -12.73
N GLN A 117 -15.10 10.78 -14.01
CA GLN A 117 -15.47 9.58 -14.74
C GLN A 117 -14.26 8.64 -14.90
N SER A 118 -14.46 7.32 -14.77
CA SER A 118 -13.40 6.28 -14.80
C SER A 118 -12.47 6.24 -13.57
N SER A 119 -13.03 6.17 -12.37
CA SER A 119 -12.30 6.11 -11.09
C SER A 119 -11.70 4.73 -10.77
N THR A 120 -12.06 3.65 -11.48
CA THR A 120 -11.62 2.27 -11.19
C THR A 120 -10.10 2.14 -11.09
N GLY A 121 -9.35 2.79 -11.98
CA GLY A 121 -7.88 2.76 -11.93
C GLY A 121 -7.30 3.51 -10.73
N ALA A 122 -7.96 4.59 -10.28
CA ALA A 122 -7.57 5.31 -9.08
C ALA A 122 -7.86 4.51 -7.81
N ILE A 123 -9.02 3.84 -7.75
CA ILE A 123 -9.37 2.91 -6.67
C ILE A 123 -8.33 1.78 -6.58
N PHE A 124 -7.99 1.17 -7.71
CA PHE A 124 -6.95 0.11 -7.74
C PHE A 124 -5.59 0.63 -7.28
N ALA A 125 -5.20 1.84 -7.67
CA ALA A 125 -3.95 2.45 -7.22
C ALA A 125 -3.95 2.73 -5.71
N LEU A 126 -5.02 3.31 -5.16
CA LEU A 126 -5.16 3.60 -3.73
C LEU A 126 -5.11 2.32 -2.90
N LYS A 127 -5.79 1.25 -3.33
CA LYS A 127 -5.69 -0.08 -2.69
C LYS A 127 -4.26 -0.60 -2.64
N ASN A 128 -3.54 -0.48 -3.74
CA ASN A 128 -2.12 -0.86 -3.79
C ASN A 128 -1.20 0.05 -2.96
N LEU A 129 -1.65 1.25 -2.58
CA LEU A 129 -0.95 2.16 -1.67
C LEU A 129 -1.27 1.88 -0.19
N GLY A 130 -2.19 0.96 0.09
CA GLY A 130 -2.55 0.55 1.45
C GLY A 130 -3.91 1.04 1.92
N TRP A 131 -4.71 1.69 1.06
CA TRP A 131 -6.09 2.03 1.40
C TRP A 131 -6.94 0.76 1.42
N ASN A 132 -7.72 0.60 2.48
CA ASN A 132 -8.62 -0.54 2.62
C ASN A 132 -10.05 -0.02 2.84
N ASP A 133 -10.98 -0.58 2.09
CA ASP A 133 -12.40 -0.21 2.17
C ASP A 133 -13.14 -1.01 3.26
N ARG A 134 -12.48 -2.01 3.86
CA ARG A 134 -13.09 -2.94 4.82
C ARG A 134 -12.43 -2.82 6.18
N GLU A 135 -13.26 -2.86 7.22
CA GLU A 135 -12.79 -3.24 8.55
C GLU A 135 -12.22 -4.65 8.46
N GLU A 136 -10.97 -4.79 8.88
CA GLU A 136 -10.31 -6.07 9.02
C GLU A 136 -11.11 -6.83 10.09
N ASN A 137 -11.99 -7.74 9.68
CA ASN A 137 -12.56 -8.70 10.63
C ASN A 137 -11.36 -9.42 11.22
N GLU A 138 -10.99 -9.05 12.45
CA GLU A 138 -9.87 -9.67 13.15
C GLU A 138 -10.09 -11.17 13.09
N SER A 139 -9.22 -11.85 12.35
CA SER A 139 -9.18 -13.30 12.37
C SER A 139 -8.74 -13.65 13.78
N PHE A 140 -9.70 -13.96 14.65
CA PHE A 140 -9.44 -14.47 15.99
C PHE A 140 -8.50 -15.69 15.84
N ASN A 141 -7.21 -15.48 16.11
CA ASN A 141 -6.22 -16.55 16.23
C ASN A 141 -6.35 -17.30 17.57
N GLY A 142 -7.44 -17.08 18.31
CA GLY A 142 -7.86 -17.95 19.40
C GLY A 142 -8.66 -19.11 18.82
N ALA A 143 -8.43 -20.32 19.31
CA ALA A 143 -9.22 -21.49 18.94
C ALA A 143 -10.71 -21.21 19.21
N VAL A 144 -11.46 -20.84 18.17
CA VAL A 144 -12.91 -20.67 18.26
C VAL A 144 -13.52 -22.07 18.24
N THR A 145 -13.87 -22.59 19.41
CA THR A 145 -14.63 -23.84 19.52
C THR A 145 -16.09 -23.53 19.20
N LEU A 146 -16.52 -23.89 17.99
CA LEU A 146 -17.92 -23.86 17.60
C LEU A 146 -18.62 -25.12 18.16
N SER A 147 -19.49 -24.96 19.16
CA SER A 147 -20.34 -26.03 19.67
C SER A 147 -21.61 -26.12 18.83
N ILE A 148 -21.70 -27.12 17.97
CA ILE A 148 -22.91 -27.44 17.21
C ILE A 148 -23.68 -28.49 18.01
N GLU A 149 -24.89 -28.15 18.46
CA GLU A 149 -25.80 -29.09 19.11
C GLU A 149 -26.86 -29.56 18.10
N ILE A 150 -26.89 -30.87 17.84
CA ILE A 150 -27.93 -31.49 17.00
C ILE A 150 -29.11 -31.82 17.91
N VAL A 151 -30.14 -30.98 17.89
CA VAL A 151 -31.40 -31.26 18.57
C VAL A 151 -32.27 -32.10 17.65
N ASN A 152 -32.42 -33.38 17.99
CA ASN A 152 -33.41 -34.24 17.33
C ASN A 152 -34.81 -33.76 17.77
N SER A 153 -35.65 -33.37 16.80
CA SER A 153 -37.06 -33.10 17.06
C SER A 153 -37.72 -34.36 17.66
N PRO A 154 -38.60 -34.23 18.66
CA PRO A 154 -39.29 -35.38 19.27
C PRO A 154 -40.25 -36.10 18.29
N HIS A 155 -40.48 -35.52 17.11
CA HIS A 155 -41.38 -36.09 16.11
C HIS A 155 -40.60 -36.92 15.09
N ASN A 156 -40.89 -38.21 15.08
CA ASN A 156 -40.45 -39.09 14.00
C ASN A 156 -41.19 -38.66 12.71
N PRO A 157 -40.50 -38.52 11.55
CA PRO A 157 -41.20 -38.27 10.30
C PRO A 157 -42.16 -39.42 10.00
N ALA A 158 -43.38 -39.09 9.58
CA ALA A 158 -44.36 -40.09 9.12
C ALA A 158 -43.74 -40.94 8.01
N SER A 159 -43.86 -42.26 8.10
CA SER A 159 -43.28 -43.15 7.08
C SER A 159 -44.17 -43.24 5.84
N ALA A 160 -45.43 -42.82 5.96
CA ALA A 160 -46.37 -42.73 4.87
C ALA A 160 -47.35 -41.56 5.08
N GLU A 161 -47.88 -41.05 3.97
CA GLU A 161 -48.82 -39.91 3.94
C GLU A 161 -50.13 -40.17 4.71
N ASN A 162 -50.49 -41.43 4.93
CA ASN A 162 -51.69 -41.84 5.66
C ASN A 162 -51.52 -41.84 7.20
N GLU A 163 -50.32 -41.59 7.72
CA GLU A 163 -50.02 -41.52 9.17
C GLU A 163 -50.09 -40.09 9.72
N VAL A 164 -50.25 -39.09 8.86
CA VAL A 164 -50.38 -37.68 9.26
C VAL A 164 -51.85 -37.38 9.58
N ALA A 165 -52.18 -37.26 10.87
CA ALA A 165 -53.49 -36.75 11.29
C ALA A 165 -53.63 -35.27 10.91
N LEU A 166 -54.73 -34.91 10.25
CA LEU A 166 -55.12 -33.53 9.90
C LEU A 166 -55.58 -32.74 11.14
#